data_AF-A0A929D685-F1
#
_entry.id   AF-A0A929D685-F1
#
_cell.length_a   1.000
_cell.length_b   1.000
_cell.length_c   1.000
_cell.angle_alpha   90.00
_cell.angle_beta   90.00
_cell.angle_gamma   90.00
#
_symmetry.space_group_name_H-M   'P 1'
#
loop_
_entity.id
_entity.type
_entity.pdbx_description
1 polymer ?
#
loop_
_entity_poly.entity_id
_entity_poly.type
_entity_poly.pdbx_seq_one_letter_code
_entity_poly.pdbx_strand_id
1 'polypeptide(L)'
;MKPRAVADGVLWVGSIDWDRQLFDELIPLPDGTSYHAYLVSGSDKTALIDTVDPTKTDELRSMLDAHGVSKLDYLIVNHAEQDHS
;
A
#
# COMPACT_ATOMS: atom_id res chain seq x y z
N MET A 1 10.21 0.44 -5.28
CA MET A 1 9.39 0.03 -6.44
C MET A 1 8.81 1.26 -7.14
N LYS A 2 8.09 1.11 -8.25
CA LYS A 2 7.34 2.20 -8.91
C LYS A 2 5.84 1.94 -8.78
N PRO A 3 5.01 2.99 -8.61
CA PRO A 3 3.56 2.86 -8.68
C PRO A 3 3.12 2.23 -10.00
N ARG A 4 2.06 1.41 -9.96
CA ARG A 4 1.52 0.72 -11.14
C ARG A 4 0.09 1.19 -11.41
N ALA A 5 -0.19 1.62 -12.63
CA ALA A 5 -1.55 1.96 -13.03
C ALA A 5 -2.42 0.70 -13.08
N VAL A 6 -3.59 0.77 -12.42
CA VAL A 6 -4.59 -0.32 -12.39
C VAL A 6 -5.81 0.09 -13.21
N ALA A 7 -6.23 1.34 -13.09
CA ALA A 7 -7.30 1.96 -13.85
C ALA A 7 -7.03 3.48 -13.96
N ASP A 8 -7.86 4.19 -14.73
CA ASP A 8 -7.78 5.64 -14.82
C ASP A 8 -7.94 6.29 -13.43
N GLY A 9 -6.94 7.06 -13.02
CA GLY A 9 -6.90 7.70 -11.70
C GLY A 9 -6.62 6.75 -10.52
N VAL A 10 -6.28 5.48 -10.77
CA VAL A 10 -6.01 4.49 -9.71
C VAL A 10 -4.63 3.87 -9.89
N LEU A 11 -3.77 4.08 -8.89
CA LEU A 11 -2.44 3.51 -8.81
C LEU A 11 -2.33 2.53 -7.65
N TRP A 12 -1.74 1.36 -7.91
CA TRP A 12 -1.22 0.51 -6.86
C TRP A 12 0.10 1.07 -6.33
N VAL A 13 0.19 1.26 -5.01
CA VAL A 13 1.34 1.82 -4.27
C VAL A 13 1.76 0.93 -3.10
N GLY A 14 1.28 -0.31 -3.07
CA GLY A 14 1.62 -1.29 -2.05
C GLY A 14 3.06 -1.81 -2.10
N SER A 15 3.35 -2.85 -1.31
CA SER A 15 4.67 -3.49 -1.27
C SER A 15 4.56 -5.01 -1.49
N ILE A 16 5.66 -5.59 -1.92
CA ILE A 16 5.83 -7.04 -2.08
C ILE A 16 6.90 -7.44 -1.08
N ASP A 17 6.55 -8.39 -0.23
CA ASP A 17 7.41 -8.89 0.84
C ASP A 17 7.81 -10.33 0.58
N TRP A 18 8.85 -10.48 -0.24
CA TRP A 18 9.42 -11.78 -0.59
C TRP A 18 10.07 -12.48 0.61
N ASP A 19 10.44 -11.71 1.65
CA ASP A 19 11.14 -12.23 2.83
C ASP A 19 10.18 -12.69 3.94
N ARG A 20 8.86 -12.42 3.81
CA ARG A 20 7.86 -12.87 4.79
C ARG A 20 7.71 -14.39 4.73
N GLN A 21 7.99 -15.06 5.84
CA GLN A 21 7.94 -16.54 5.90
C GLN A 21 6.66 -17.10 6.52
N LEU A 22 5.94 -16.30 7.32
CA LEU A 22 4.73 -16.70 8.03
C LEU A 22 3.65 -15.62 7.91
N PHE A 23 2.42 -16.03 7.61
CA PHE A 23 1.21 -15.22 7.77
C PHE A 23 0.62 -15.48 9.16
N ASP A 24 0.29 -14.41 9.89
CA ASP A 24 -0.16 -14.44 11.29
C ASP A 24 0.72 -15.28 12.23
N GLU A 25 2.02 -15.36 11.92
CA GLU A 25 2.99 -16.20 12.65
C GLU A 25 2.61 -17.69 12.73
N LEU A 26 1.73 -18.15 11.85
CA LEU A 26 1.16 -19.50 11.89
C LEU A 26 1.22 -20.23 10.55
N ILE A 27 0.92 -19.53 9.45
CA ILE A 27 0.76 -20.16 8.14
C ILE A 27 2.00 -19.90 7.27
N PRO A 28 2.71 -20.94 6.79
CA PRO A 28 3.88 -20.75 5.94
C PRO A 28 3.57 -20.01 4.64
N LEU A 29 4.47 -19.09 4.27
CA LEU A 29 4.46 -18.34 3.01
C LEU A 29 5.72 -18.68 2.19
N PRO A 30 5.73 -19.78 1.43
CA PRO A 30 6.92 -20.20 0.66
C PRO A 30 7.32 -19.20 -0.43
N ASP A 31 6.36 -18.38 -0.89
CA ASP A 31 6.54 -17.41 -1.98
C ASP A 31 6.43 -15.94 -1.50
N GLY A 32 6.48 -15.71 -0.18
CA GLY A 32 6.26 -14.39 0.40
C GLY A 32 4.80 -13.93 0.35
N THR A 33 4.58 -12.62 0.50
CA THR A 33 3.26 -11.99 0.43
C THR A 33 3.33 -10.60 -0.21
N SER A 34 2.21 -9.92 -0.30
CA SER A 34 2.13 -8.51 -0.69
C SER A 34 1.08 -7.77 0.13
N TYR A 35 1.39 -6.51 0.46
CA TYR A 35 0.49 -5.58 1.13
C TYR A 35 -0.01 -4.59 0.08
N HIS A 36 -1.31 -4.58 -0.18
CA HIS A 36 -1.89 -3.79 -1.27
C HIS A 36 -2.51 -2.49 -0.77
N ALA A 37 -1.90 -1.37 -1.15
CA ALA A 37 -2.45 -0.04 -0.98
C ALA A 37 -2.71 0.61 -2.34
N TYR A 38 -3.75 1.46 -2.41
CA TYR A 38 -4.16 2.11 -3.67
C TYR A 38 -4.33 3.61 -3.51
N LEU A 39 -3.62 4.37 -4.34
CA LEU A 39 -3.80 5.80 -4.46
C LEU A 39 -4.89 6.07 -5.51
N VAL A 40 -5.93 6.78 -5.10
CA VAL A 40 -7.06 7.17 -5.95
C VAL A 40 -7.08 8.69 -6.09
N SER A 41 -6.91 9.16 -7.32
CA SER A 41 -6.99 10.58 -7.67
C SER A 41 -8.37 10.90 -8.25
N GLY A 42 -9.18 11.60 -7.46
CA GLY A 42 -10.43 12.20 -7.95
C GLY A 42 -10.20 13.53 -8.65
N SER A 43 -11.28 14.20 -9.05
CA SER A 43 -11.23 15.54 -9.66
C SER A 43 -10.63 16.59 -8.71
N ASP A 44 -10.99 16.51 -7.43
CA ASP A 44 -10.68 17.54 -6.43
C ASP A 44 -9.97 17.00 -5.18
N LYS A 45 -10.00 15.68 -4.99
CA LYS A 45 -9.53 15.04 -3.75
C LYS A 45 -8.75 13.77 -4.05
N THR A 46 -7.80 13.48 -3.18
CA THR A 46 -6.97 12.28 -3.24
C THR A 46 -7.25 11.38 -2.03
N ALA A 47 -7.44 10.09 -2.27
CA ALA A 47 -7.60 9.08 -1.23
C ALA A 47 -6.50 8.03 -1.33
N LEU A 48 -6.04 7.55 -0.18
CA LEU A 48 -5.27 6.31 -0.06
C LEU A 48 -6.19 5.24 0.54
N ILE A 49 -6.32 4.11 -0.13
CA ILE A 49 -7.05 2.94 0.36
C ILE A 49 -6.04 1.94 0.90
N ASP A 50 -6.20 1.61 2.18
CA ASP A 50 -5.34 0.81 3.03
C ASP A 50 -3.87 1.28 3.04
N THR A 51 -3.07 0.66 3.89
CA THR A 51 -1.63 0.90 3.99
C THR A 51 -0.86 -0.41 3.83
N VAL A 52 0.32 -0.50 4.41
CA VAL A 52 1.21 -1.65 4.32
C VAL A 52 1.72 -1.98 5.70
N ASP A 53 2.24 -3.19 5.89
CA ASP A 53 2.93 -3.59 7.12
C ASP A 53 3.95 -2.51 7.58
N PRO A 54 4.08 -2.26 8.90
CA PRO A 54 4.95 -1.21 9.42
C PRO A 54 6.38 -1.29 8.90
N THR A 55 6.90 -2.50 8.65
CA THR A 55 8.25 -2.72 8.10
C THR A 55 8.41 -2.22 6.67
N LYS A 56 7.31 -2.01 5.93
CA LYS A 56 7.28 -1.52 4.55
C LYS A 56 6.84 -0.06 4.43
N THR A 57 6.62 0.65 5.54
CA THR A 57 6.15 2.05 5.56
C THR A 57 6.99 2.98 4.68
N ASP A 58 8.32 2.85 4.74
CA ASP A 58 9.22 3.70 3.97
C ASP A 58 9.13 3.45 2.46
N GLU A 59 8.80 2.22 2.04
CA GLU A 59 8.57 1.91 0.63
C GLU A 59 7.29 2.57 0.11
N LEU A 60 6.20 2.49 0.88
CA LEU A 60 4.93 3.17 0.56
C LEU A 60 5.15 4.69 0.47
N ARG A 61 5.80 5.29 1.47
CA ARG A 61 6.12 6.73 1.48
C ARG A 61 6.96 7.12 0.26
N SER A 62 8.02 6.37 -0.04
CA SER A 62 8.87 6.63 -1.20
C SER A 62 8.08 6.58 -2.51
N MET A 63 7.08 5.70 -2.63
CA MET A 63 6.23 5.62 -3.82
C MET A 63 5.26 6.79 -3.94
N LEU A 64 4.67 7.24 -2.82
CA LEU A 64 3.82 8.44 -2.77
C LEU A 64 4.61 9.70 -3.10
N ASP A 65 5.80 9.86 -2.52
CA ASP A 65 6.70 11.00 -2.77
C ASP A 65 7.16 11.05 -4.23
N ALA A 66 7.57 9.89 -4.79
CA ALA A 66 7.95 9.79 -6.20
C ALA A 66 6.79 10.10 -7.16
N HIS A 67 5.54 9.94 -6.71
CA HIS A 67 4.35 10.32 -7.46
C HIS A 67 3.88 11.76 -7.16
N GLY A 68 4.63 12.53 -6.37
CA GLY A 68 4.30 13.93 -6.07
C GLY A 68 3.07 14.10 -5.18
N VAL A 69 2.71 13.08 -4.40
CA VAL A 69 1.59 13.14 -3.46
C VAL A 69 2.01 13.99 -2.25
N SER A 70 1.67 15.27 -2.27
CA SER A 70 1.96 16.20 -1.18
C SER A 70 0.86 16.27 -0.11
N LYS A 71 -0.35 15.77 -0.44
CA LYS A 71 -1.51 15.77 0.45
C LYS A 71 -2.42 14.59 0.12
N LEU A 72 -2.88 13.92 1.16
CA LEU A 72 -4.03 13.00 1.12
C LEU A 72 -5.22 13.69 1.80
N ASP A 73 -6.38 13.69 1.13
CA ASP A 73 -7.63 14.17 1.73
C ASP A 73 -8.31 13.08 2.55
N TYR A 74 -8.11 11.82 2.16
CA TYR A 74 -8.65 10.66 2.84
C TYR A 74 -7.62 9.56 2.98
N LEU A 75 -7.66 8.89 4.13
CA LEU A 75 -7.12 7.56 4.34
C LEU A 75 -8.32 6.65 4.63
N ILE A 76 -8.55 5.68 3.76
CA ILE A 76 -9.63 4.70 3.87
C ILE A 76 -9.00 3.42 4.39
N VAL A 77 -9.33 3.04 5.62
CA VAL A 77 -8.85 1.82 6.25
C VAL A 77 -9.98 0.82 6.28
N ASN A 78 -9.91 -0.21 5.43
CA ASN A 78 -10.93 -1.25 5.33
C ASN A 78 -10.84 -2.25 6.49
N HIS A 79 -9.64 -2.44 7.03
CA HIS A 79 -9.36 -3.35 8.13
C HIS A 79 -8.32 -2.76 9.09
N ALA A 80 -8.45 -3.08 10.37
CA ALA A 80 -7.65 -2.46 11.45
C ALA A 80 -6.46 -3.30 11.91
N GLU A 81 -6.14 -4.40 11.22
CA GLU A 81 -4.91 -5.14 11.46
C GLU A 81 -3.69 -4.37 10.94
N GLN A 82 -2.56 -4.52 11.64
CA GLN A 82 -1.38 -3.66 11.45
C GLN A 82 -0.77 -3.76 10.06
N ASP A 83 -0.96 -4.87 9.36
CA ASP A 83 -0.49 -5.07 8.00
C ASP A 83 -1.32 -4.33 6.93
N HIS A 84 -2.39 -3.66 7.35
CA HIS A 84 -3.33 -2.91 6.50
C HIS A 84 -3.59 -1.47 6.95
N SER A 85 -3.29 -1.10 8.21
CA SER A 85 -3.71 0.16 8.83
C SER A 85 -2.56 1.07 9.27
#